data_AF-A0A7W1TDQ0-F1
#
_entry.id   AF-A0A7W1TDQ0-F1
#
_cell.length_a   1.000
_cell.length_b   1.000
_cell.length_c   1.000
_cell.angle_alpha   90.00
_cell.angle_beta   90.00
_cell.angle_gamma   90.00
#
_symmetry.space_group_name_H-M   'P 1'
#
loop_
_entity.id
_entity.type
_entity.pdbx_description
1 polymer ?
#
loop_
_entity_poly.entity_id
_entity_poly.type
_entity_poly.pdbx_seq_one_letter_code
_entity_poly.pdbx_strand_id
1 'polypeptide(L)'
;MRPAAPASAYVLTLNGGSSSIKFAVFACAGAPTRTVHGSIAGIGRSQGTITVAGSGPADALFRTLAIADHQEAVRLMVDWV
;
A
#
# COMPACT_ATOMS: atom_id res chain seq x y z
N MET A 1 30.34 -3.44 -16.63
CA MET A 1 30.02 -4.33 -15.48
C MET A 1 28.73 -3.80 -14.85
N ARG A 2 27.63 -4.55 -14.87
CA ARG A 2 26.38 -4.15 -14.20
C ARG A 2 26.56 -4.35 -12.69
N PRO A 3 26.18 -3.42 -11.81
CA PRO A 3 26.30 -3.64 -10.37
C PRO A 3 25.54 -4.91 -9.97
N ALA A 4 26.05 -5.65 -8.98
CA ALA A 4 25.26 -6.71 -8.36
C ALA A 4 23.93 -6.10 -7.88
N ALA A 5 22.81 -6.70 -8.26
CA ALA A 5 21.51 -6.24 -7.79
C ALA A 5 21.53 -6.26 -6.26
N PRO A 6 21.10 -5.16 -5.58
CA PRO A 6 21.08 -5.14 -4.13
C PRO A 6 20.18 -6.26 -3.60
N ALA A 7 20.45 -6.69 -2.36
CA ALA A 7 19.56 -7.58 -1.61
C ALA A 7 18.10 -7.14 -1.79
N SER A 8 17.23 -8.07 -2.20
CA SER A 8 15.81 -7.90 -2.56
C SER A 8 15.32 -6.45 -2.60
N ALA A 9 15.47 -5.79 -3.74
CA ALA A 9 14.90 -4.45 -3.92
C ALA A 9 13.37 -4.56 -3.89
N TYR A 10 12.70 -3.81 -3.03
CA TYR A 10 11.26 -3.65 -3.03
C TYR A 10 10.88 -2.27 -3.56
N VAL A 11 9.84 -2.21 -4.40
CA VAL A 11 9.29 -0.97 -4.94
C VAL A 11 7.87 -0.78 -4.44
N LEU A 12 7.62 0.32 -3.73
CA LEU A 12 6.29 0.78 -3.37
C LEU A 12 5.75 1.69 -4.49
N THR A 13 4.59 1.34 -5.04
CA THR A 13 3.86 2.17 -6.00
C THR A 13 2.66 2.80 -5.32
N LEU A 14 2.38 4.07 -5.63
CA LEU A 14 1.27 4.84 -5.09
C LEU A 14 0.47 5.47 -6.23
N ASN A 15 -0.86 5.36 -6.17
CA ASN A 15 -1.78 6.13 -6.99
C ASN A 15 -2.69 6.94 -6.06
N GLY A 16 -2.44 8.25 -5.99
CA GLY A 16 -3.22 9.19 -5.21
C GLY A 16 -4.35 9.81 -6.03
N GLY A 17 -5.59 9.55 -5.64
CA GLY A 17 -6.76 10.30 -6.06
C GLY A 17 -7.12 11.42 -5.08
N SER A 18 -8.14 12.20 -5.40
CA SER A 18 -8.62 13.30 -4.54
C SER A 18 -9.16 12.84 -3.19
N SER A 19 -9.59 11.58 -3.07
CA SER A 19 -10.17 11.00 -1.84
C SER A 19 -9.74 9.56 -1.57
N SER A 20 -8.68 9.09 -2.26
CA SER A 20 -8.18 7.73 -2.09
C SER A 20 -6.69 7.62 -2.39
N ILE A 21 -6.05 6.59 -1.85
CA ILE A 21 -4.69 6.16 -2.19
C ILE A 21 -4.74 4.66 -2.45
N LYS A 22 -4.33 4.22 -3.64
CA LYS A 22 -4.07 2.81 -3.93
C LYS A 22 -2.57 2.57 -3.86
N PHE A 23 -2.16 1.45 -3.29
CA PHE A 23 -0.76 1.12 -3.14
C PHE A 23 -0.47 -0.35 -3.39
N ALA A 24 0.78 -0.64 -3.76
CA ALA A 24 1.28 -1.99 -3.90
C ALA A 24 2.80 -2.04 -3.72
N VAL A 25 3.29 -3.11 -3.12
CA VAL A 25 4.71 -3.41 -2.96
C VAL A 25 5.09 -4.53 -3.93
N PHE A 26 6.19 -4.35 -4.64
CA PHE A 26 6.73 -5.32 -5.59
C PHE A 26 8.14 -5.74 -5.19
N ALA A 27 8.38 -7.05 -5.13
CA ALA A 27 9.73 -7.59 -5.05
C ALA A 27 10.40 -7.57 -6.44
N CYS A 28 11.62 -7.03 -6.52
CA CYS A 28 12.38 -6.83 -7.76
C CYS A 28 13.64 -7.71 -7.81
N ALA A 29 13.56 -8.96 -7.33
CA ALA A 29 14.62 -9.97 -7.50
C ALA A 29 14.68 -10.55 -8.94
N GLY A 30 13.83 -10.06 -9.84
CA GLY A 30 13.61 -10.53 -11.21
C GLY A 30 12.44 -9.77 -11.85
N ALA A 31 11.51 -10.47 -12.48
CA ALA A 31 10.24 -9.85 -12.89
C ALA A 31 9.48 -9.34 -11.64
N PRO A 32 8.97 -8.08 -11.63
CA PRO A 32 8.30 -7.52 -10.46
C PRO A 32 7.12 -8.40 -10.01
N THR A 33 7.20 -8.90 -8.78
CA THR A 33 6.14 -9.72 -8.18
C THR A 33 5.46 -8.94 -7.07
N ARG A 34 4.14 -8.77 -7.16
CA ARG A 34 3.36 -8.04 -6.15
C ARG A 34 3.24 -8.87 -4.87
N THR A 35 3.68 -8.34 -3.74
CA THR A 35 3.68 -9.04 -2.44
C THR A 35 2.54 -8.58 -1.54
N VAL A 36 2.27 -7.27 -1.54
CA VAL A 36 1.21 -6.61 -0.77
C VAL A 36 0.53 -5.59 -1.66
N HIS A 37 -0.78 -5.42 -1.50
CA HIS A 37 -1.52 -4.33 -2.12
C HIS A 37 -2.67 -3.88 -1.24
N GLY A 38 -3.10 -2.64 -1.44
CA GLY A 38 -4.18 -2.09 -0.65
C GLY A 38 -4.76 -0.81 -1.21
N SER A 39 -5.81 -0.36 -0.54
CA SER A 39 -6.48 0.90 -0.83
C SER A 39 -6.93 1.57 0.45
N ILE A 40 -6.75 2.87 0.50
CA ILE A 40 -7.39 3.76 1.46
C ILE A 40 -8.39 4.60 0.69
N ALA A 41 -9.65 4.61 1.10
CA ALA A 41 -10.73 5.35 0.44
C ALA A 41 -11.55 6.15 1.45
N GLY A 42 -12.24 7.18 0.96
CA GLY A 42 -13.05 8.06 1.83
C GLY A 42 -12.21 9.05 2.64
N ILE A 43 -11.02 9.41 2.15
CA ILE A 43 -10.18 10.44 2.76
C ILE A 43 -10.94 11.77 2.78
N GLY A 44 -10.92 12.48 3.91
CA GLY A 44 -11.65 13.73 4.12
C GLY A 44 -13.16 13.54 4.28
N ARG A 45 -13.63 12.31 4.54
CA ARG A 45 -15.04 11.99 4.79
C ARG A 45 -15.25 11.51 6.22
N SER A 46 -16.50 11.51 6.67
CA SER A 46 -16.90 10.98 7.98
C SER A 46 -16.63 9.48 8.14
N GLN A 47 -16.49 8.77 7.03
CA GLN A 47 -16.19 7.34 7.01
C GLN A 47 -15.27 7.01 5.84
N GLY A 48 -14.12 6.42 6.16
CA GLY A 48 -13.15 5.86 5.22
C GLY A 48 -12.99 4.36 5.41
N THR A 49 -12.33 3.73 4.45
CA THR A 49 -12.01 2.30 4.47
C THR A 49 -10.54 2.07 4.18
N ILE A 50 -9.97 1.06 4.83
CA ILE A 50 -8.64 0.55 4.57
C ILE A 50 -8.77 -0.92 4.19
N THR A 51 -8.22 -1.28 3.04
CA THR A 51 -8.08 -2.66 2.60
C THR A 51 -6.62 -2.97 2.36
N VAL A 52 -6.15 -4.11 2.85
CA VAL A 52 -4.81 -4.63 2.58
C VAL A 52 -4.95 -6.11 2.28
N ALA A 53 -4.22 -6.60 1.28
CA ALA A 53 -4.14 -8.02 0.97
C ALA A 53 -2.68 -8.37 0.61
N GLY A 54 -2.12 -9.31 1.38
CA GLY A 54 -0.83 -9.91 1.11
C GLY A 54 -0.89 -11.09 0.14
N SER A 55 0.09 -11.98 0.25
CA SER A 55 0.27 -13.12 -0.64
C SER A 55 -0.65 -14.30 -0.29
N GLY A 56 -1.14 -14.36 0.95
CA GLY A 56 -2.11 -15.35 1.42
C GLY A 56 -3.41 -14.74 1.96
N PRO A 57 -4.49 -15.55 2.13
CA PRO A 57 -5.77 -15.09 2.67
C PRO A 57 -5.68 -14.61 4.13
N ALA A 58 -4.70 -15.11 4.89
CA ALA A 58 -4.44 -14.71 6.26
C ALA A 58 -3.87 -13.27 6.37
N ASP A 59 -3.38 -12.73 5.26
CA ASP A 59 -2.76 -11.40 5.20
C ASP A 59 -3.79 -10.32 4.78
N ALA A 60 -5.08 -10.64 4.85
CA ALA A 60 -6.16 -9.75 4.45
C ALA A 60 -6.65 -8.91 5.64
N LEU A 61 -6.64 -7.59 5.48
CA LEU A 61 -7.18 -6.61 6.40
C LEU A 61 -8.33 -5.85 5.75
N PHE A 62 -9.41 -5.67 6.50
CA PHE A 62 -10.41 -4.66 6.24
C PHE A 62 -10.70 -3.86 7.51
N ARG A 63 -10.63 -2.53 7.44
CA ARG A 63 -11.03 -1.64 8.54
C ARG A 63 -11.83 -0.45 8.02
N THR A 64 -12.71 0.05 8.87
CA THR A 64 -13.48 1.27 8.66
C THR A 64 -13.10 2.26 9.75
N LEU A 65 -12.65 3.45 9.37
CA LEU A 65 -12.41 4.57 10.29
C LEU A 65 -12.49 5.90 9.55
N ALA A 66 -12.70 7.00 10.27
CA ALA A 66 -12.57 8.33 9.71
C ALA A 66 -11.08 8.61 9.41
N ILE A 67 -10.80 9.18 8.24
CA ILE A 67 -9.44 9.51 7.79
C ILE A 67 -9.48 10.96 7.34
N ALA A 68 -8.87 11.84 8.11
CA ALA A 68 -9.04 13.28 7.99
C ALA A 68 -8.45 13.83 6.70
N ASP A 69 -7.25 13.37 6.33
CA ASP A 69 -6.51 13.88 5.18
C ASP A 69 -5.55 12.85 4.58
N HIS A 70 -4.89 13.22 3.49
CA HIS A 70 -3.91 12.36 2.82
C HIS A 70 -2.67 12.09 3.67
N GLN A 71 -2.32 12.97 4.62
CA GLN A 71 -1.16 12.77 5.49
C GLN A 71 -1.44 11.65 6.50
N GLU A 72 -2.63 11.63 7.10
CA GLU A 72 -3.10 10.53 7.93
C GLU A 72 -3.21 9.23 7.10
N ALA A 73 -3.74 9.30 5.88
CA ALA A 73 -3.81 8.13 5.00
C ALA A 73 -2.42 7.55 4.70
N VAL A 74 -1.41 8.38 4.40
CA VAL A 74 -0.04 7.91 4.16
C VAL A 74 0.59 7.30 5.42
N ARG A 75 0.36 7.87 6.61
CA ARG A 75 0.85 7.29 7.87
C ARG A 75 0.27 5.89 8.08
N LEU A 76 -1.05 5.76 7.97
CA LEU A 76 -1.76 4.49 8.09
C LEU A 76 -1.21 3.46 7.09
N MET A 77 -0.96 3.87 5.84
CA MET A 77 -0.38 3.00 4.82
C MET A 77 1.04 2.53 5.18
N VAL A 78 1.90 3.44 5.66
CA VAL A 78 3.29 3.11 6.03
C VAL A 78 3.33 2.16 7.22
N ASP A 79 2.42 2.28 8.19
CA ASP A 79 2.34 1.33 9.31
C ASP A 79 2.00 -0.11 8.86
N TRP A 80 1.44 -0.29 7.66
CA TRP A 80 1.09 -1.58 7.08
C TRP A 80 2.13 -2.17 6.12
N VAL A 81 3.07 -1.36 5.61
CA VAL A 81 4.07 -1.75 4.61
C VAL A 81 5.40 -2.09 5.27
#